data_AF-U7UX20-F1
#
_entry.id   AF-U7UX20-F1
#
_cell.length_a   1.000
_cell.length_b   1.000
_cell.length_c   1.000
_cell.angle_alpha   90.00
_cell.angle_beta   90.00
_cell.angle_gamma   90.00
#
_symmetry.space_group_name_H-M   'P 1'
#
loop_
_entity.id
_entity.type
_entity.pdbx_description
1 polymer ?
#
loop_
_entity_poly.entity_id
_entity_poly.type
_entity_poly.pdbx_seq_one_letter_code
_entity_poly.pdbx_strand_id
1 'polypeptide(L)'
;FYVYKLILTPTFEKRIKENAIKKYNFFFNTKLDENFNFIKKINLKNRTPIGTKYKDITLLGDKLQIEIEDNEYAQKLGWIIFSTGLLELGARGFGYVNAKFI
;
A
#
# COMPACT_ATOMS: atom_id res chain seq x y z
N PHE A 1 1.30 16.99 14.61
CA PHE A 1 -0.13 16.62 14.65
C PHE A 1 -0.81 16.63 13.27
N TYR A 2 -0.48 17.52 12.34
CA TYR A 2 -1.10 17.54 11.00
C TYR A 2 -0.72 16.37 10.07
N VAL A 3 0.52 15.85 10.15
CA VAL A 3 1.02 14.76 9.27
C VAL A 3 0.23 13.46 9.43
N TYR A 4 -0.19 13.13 10.66
CA TYR A 4 -1.00 11.94 10.98
C TYR A 4 -2.35 11.91 10.26
N LYS A 5 -2.92 13.09 10.01
CA LYS A 5 -4.26 13.23 9.41
C LYS A 5 -4.23 13.08 7.89
N LEU A 6 -3.07 13.26 7.25
CA LEU A 6 -2.93 13.21 5.79
C LEU A 6 -2.90 11.77 5.24
N ILE A 7 -2.34 10.83 6.00
CA ILE A 7 -2.19 9.42 5.58
C ILE A 7 -3.50 8.64 5.71
N LEU A 8 -4.39 9.02 6.62
CA LEU A 8 -5.75 8.47 6.72
C LEU A 8 -6.77 9.19 5.81
N THR A 9 -6.31 9.99 4.84
CA THR A 9 -7.24 10.60 3.88
C THR A 9 -7.75 9.56 2.89
N PRO A 10 -9.01 9.67 2.43
CA PRO A 10 -9.55 8.84 1.35
C PRO A 10 -8.65 8.83 0.09
N THR A 11 -7.90 9.92 -0.14
CA THR A 11 -6.94 10.05 -1.22
C THR A 11 -5.78 9.05 -1.12
N PHE A 12 -5.32 8.73 0.09
CA PHE A 12 -4.22 7.79 0.28
C PHE A 12 -4.65 6.33 0.04
N GLU A 13 -5.82 5.94 0.56
CA GLU A 13 -6.41 4.63 0.30
C GLU A 13 -6.66 4.41 -1.19
N LYS A 14 -7.17 5.45 -1.87
CA LYS A 14 -7.33 5.44 -3.33
C LYS A 14 -6.00 5.19 -4.05
N ARG A 15 -4.93 5.88 -3.66
CA ARG A 15 -3.59 5.69 -4.26
C ARG A 15 -3.05 4.28 -4.06
N ILE A 16 -3.24 3.69 -2.88
CA ILE A 16 -2.86 2.29 -2.63
C ILE A 16 -3.62 1.35 -3.57
N LYS A 17 -4.94 1.52 -3.69
CA LYS A 17 -5.79 0.71 -4.56
C LYS A 17 -5.39 0.85 -6.03
N GLU A 18 -5.23 2.08 -6.53
CA GLU A 18 -4.81 2.35 -7.91
C GLU A 18 -3.43 1.73 -8.23
N ASN A 19 -2.48 1.83 -7.29
CA ASN A 19 -1.16 1.22 -7.45
C ASN A 19 -1.25 -0.31 -7.56
N ALA A 20 -2.05 -0.94 -6.70
CA ALA A 20 -2.26 -2.38 -6.68
C ALA A 20 -2.89 -2.88 -7.99
N ILE A 21 -3.95 -2.18 -8.45
CA ILE A 21 -4.64 -2.49 -9.71
C ILE A 21 -3.70 -2.34 -10.90
N LYS A 22 -2.90 -1.26 -10.97
CA LYS A 22 -1.91 -1.06 -12.03
C LYS A 22 -0.89 -2.20 -12.08
N LYS A 23 -0.39 -2.65 -10.93
CA LYS A 23 0.52 -3.78 -10.83
C LYS A 23 -0.13 -5.08 -11.30
N TYR A 24 -1.34 -5.37 -10.81
CA TYR A 24 -2.08 -6.57 -11.23
C TYR A 24 -2.30 -6.58 -12.76
N ASN A 25 -2.80 -5.48 -13.31
CA ASN A 25 -3.03 -5.34 -14.74
C ASN A 25 -1.74 -5.49 -15.55
N PHE A 26 -0.61 -4.97 -15.05
CA PHE A 26 0.70 -5.13 -15.69
C PHE A 26 1.17 -6.59 -15.73
N PHE A 27 1.03 -7.35 -14.64
CA PHE A 27 1.50 -8.74 -14.59
C PHE A 27 0.59 -9.72 -15.33
N PHE A 28 -0.72 -9.48 -15.34
CA PHE A 28 -1.69 -10.41 -15.93
C PHE A 28 -2.25 -9.96 -17.28
N ASN A 29 -1.83 -8.79 -17.78
CA ASN A 29 -2.34 -8.17 -19.00
C ASN A 29 -3.88 -8.07 -19.03
N THR A 30 -4.46 -7.71 -17.89
CA THR A 30 -5.92 -7.58 -17.69
C THR A 30 -6.34 -6.14 -17.50
N LYS A 31 -7.66 -5.89 -17.55
CA LYS A 31 -8.28 -4.66 -17.03
C LYS A 31 -9.31 -5.04 -15.97
N LEU A 32 -8.88 -4.99 -14.71
CA LEU A 32 -9.71 -5.37 -13.57
C LEU A 32 -10.82 -4.32 -13.32
N ASP A 33 -12.04 -4.77 -13.02
CA ASP A 33 -13.16 -3.88 -12.68
C ASP A 33 -12.90 -3.21 -11.31
N GLU A 34 -12.88 -1.88 -11.28
CA GLU A 34 -12.49 -1.12 -10.09
C GLU A 34 -13.62 -0.99 -9.05
N ASN A 35 -14.80 -1.57 -9.30
CA ASN A 35 -15.99 -1.47 -8.45
C ASN A 35 -15.99 -2.42 -7.23
N PHE A 36 -14.97 -2.35 -6.38
CA PHE A 36 -14.92 -3.12 -5.12
C PHE A 36 -14.12 -2.39 -4.03
N ASN A 37 -14.37 -2.74 -2.77
CA ASN A 37 -13.57 -2.26 -1.65
C ASN A 37 -12.30 -3.10 -1.52
N PHE A 38 -11.16 -2.44 -1.34
CA PHE A 38 -9.87 -3.12 -1.26
C PHE A 38 -9.36 -3.23 0.18
N ILE A 39 -9.44 -2.12 0.92
CA ILE A 39 -8.92 -2.01 2.29
C ILE A 39 -10.12 -2.00 3.23
N LYS A 40 -10.13 -2.93 4.17
CA LYS A 40 -11.12 -3.01 5.26
C LYS A 40 -10.73 -2.10 6.42
N LYS A 41 -9.44 -2.07 6.75
CA LYS A 41 -8.90 -1.25 7.83
C LYS A 41 -7.44 -0.89 7.59
N ILE A 42 -7.09 0.36 7.90
CA ILE A 42 -5.70 0.82 7.93
C ILE A 42 -5.34 1.32 9.33
N ASN A 43 -4.23 0.85 9.87
CA ASN A 43 -3.69 1.30 11.15
C ASN A 43 -2.24 1.72 10.98
N LEU A 44 -1.91 2.90 11.48
CA LEU A 44 -0.55 3.39 11.49
C LEU A 44 0.18 2.88 12.74
N LYS A 45 1.40 2.36 12.60
CA LYS A 45 2.16 1.71 13.67
C LYS A 45 3.26 2.57 14.27
N ASN A 46 3.63 3.66 13.61
CA ASN A 46 4.71 4.55 14.04
C ASN A 46 4.15 5.84 14.69
N ARG A 47 4.78 6.29 15.79
CA ARG A 47 4.39 7.54 16.48
C ARG A 47 4.97 8.81 15.86
N THR A 48 6.00 8.67 15.03
CA THR A 48 6.51 9.73 14.15
C THR A 48 6.87 9.16 12.78
N PRO A 49 6.85 9.96 11.70
CA PRO A 49 7.32 9.52 10.38
C PRO A 49 8.73 8.93 10.47
N ILE A 50 8.98 7.89 9.69
CA ILE A 50 10.27 7.21 9.60
C ILE A 50 11.06 7.85 8.46
N GLY A 51 12.13 8.56 8.80
CA GLY A 51 13.03 9.17 7.82
C GLY A 51 14.07 8.18 7.32
N THR A 52 14.17 8.03 6.01
CA THR A 52 15.20 7.22 5.34
C THR A 52 16.00 8.10 4.39
N LYS A 53 17.33 8.14 4.54
CA LYS A 53 18.19 8.87 3.60
C LYS A 53 18.17 8.18 2.24
N TYR A 54 17.89 8.95 1.20
CA TYR A 54 17.94 8.50 -0.18
C TYR A 54 18.64 9.57 -1.02
N LYS A 55 19.89 9.30 -1.41
CA LYS A 55 20.79 10.29 -2.01
C LYS A 55 20.89 11.53 -1.09
N ASP A 56 20.67 12.72 -1.65
CA ASP A 56 20.79 14.00 -0.94
C ASP A 56 19.51 14.42 -0.21
N ILE A 57 18.44 13.61 -0.25
CA ILE A 57 17.16 13.90 0.40
C ILE A 57 16.84 12.87 1.48
N THR A 58 15.96 13.24 2.41
CA THR A 58 15.35 12.30 3.37
C THR A 58 13.91 12.05 2.95
N LEU A 59 13.62 10.80 2.60
CA LEU A 59 12.26 10.34 2.33
C LEU A 59 11.58 10.01 3.64
N LEU A 60 10.35 10.51 3.81
CA LEU A 60 9.51 10.20 4.95
C LEU A 60 8.52 9.11 4.55
N GLY A 61 8.44 8.07 5.37
CA GLY A 61 7.47 7.00 5.21
C GLY A 61 6.86 6.60 6.54
N ASP A 62 5.78 5.83 6.47
CA ASP A 62 5.05 5.35 7.63
C ASP A 62 4.96 3.84 7.64
N LYS A 63 4.92 3.27 8.85
CA LYS A 63 4.72 1.84 9.02
C LYS A 63 3.23 1.58 9.14
N LEU A 64 2.68 0.85 8.18
CA LEU A 64 1.25 0.59 8.07
C LEU A 64 0.94 -0.87 8.42
N GLN A 65 -0.20 -1.10 9.05
CA GLN A 65 -0.86 -2.39 9.12
C GLN A 65 -2.18 -2.25 8.38
N ILE A 66 -2.35 -3.04 7.32
CA ILE A 66 -3.53 -3.01 6.44
C ILE A 66 -4.25 -4.35 6.57
N GLU A 67 -5.56 -4.29 6.74
CA GLU A 67 -6.47 -5.43 6.63
C GLU A 67 -7.16 -5.34 5.27
N ILE A 68 -7.03 -6.40 4.47
CA ILE A 68 -7.59 -6.50 3.13
C ILE A 68 -9.02 -7.05 3.23
N GLU A 69 -9.90 -6.61 2.33
CA GLU A 69 -11.27 -7.14 2.24
C GLU A 69 -11.30 -8.61 1.80
N ASP A 70 -12.33 -9.35 2.22
CA ASP A 70 -12.45 -10.79 1.97
C ASP A 70 -12.91 -11.14 0.55
N ASN A 71 -13.16 -10.15 -0.30
CA ASN A 71 -13.57 -10.37 -1.68
C ASN A 71 -12.42 -10.89 -2.56
N GLU A 72 -12.76 -11.67 -3.59
CA GLU A 72 -11.77 -12.37 -4.42
C GLU A 72 -10.75 -11.41 -5.06
N TYR A 73 -11.20 -10.26 -5.56
CA TYR A 73 -10.31 -9.28 -6.20
C TYR A 73 -9.38 -8.60 -5.21
N ALA A 74 -9.87 -8.27 -4.02
CA ALA A 74 -9.06 -7.69 -2.96
C ALA A 74 -8.00 -8.68 -2.48
N GLN A 75 -8.34 -9.96 -2.32
CA GLN A 75 -7.37 -11.00 -1.97
C GLN A 75 -6.31 -11.17 -3.07
N LYS A 76 -6.69 -11.18 -4.34
CA LYS A 76 -5.75 -11.20 -5.48
C LYS A 76 -4.81 -9.98 -5.48
N LEU A 77 -5.34 -8.78 -5.23
CA LEU A 77 -4.52 -7.57 -5.10
C LEU A 77 -3.61 -7.62 -3.86
N GLY A 78 -4.09 -8.19 -2.75
CA GLY A 78 -3.30 -8.41 -1.54
C GLY A 78 -2.06 -9.24 -1.83
N TRP A 79 -2.21 -10.33 -2.58
CA TRP A 79 -1.09 -11.17 -3.03
C TRP A 79 -0.11 -10.43 -3.94
N ILE A 80 -0.60 -9.57 -4.84
CA ILE A 80 0.26 -8.73 -5.68
C ILE A 80 1.08 -7.77 -4.83
N ILE A 81 0.47 -7.09 -3.87
CA ILE A 81 1.18 -6.15 -3.00
C ILE A 81 2.19 -6.90 -2.12
N PHE A 82 1.82 -8.07 -1.58
CA PHE A 82 2.74 -8.91 -0.82
C PHE A 82 3.98 -9.29 -1.65
N SER A 83 3.78 -9.62 -2.93
CA SER A 83 4.86 -10.05 -3.82
C SER A 83 5.73 -8.90 -4.33
N THR A 84 5.13 -7.72 -4.58
CA THR A 84 5.79 -6.62 -5.32
C THR A 84 6.08 -5.39 -4.44
N GLY A 85 5.61 -5.41 -3.20
CA GLY A 85 5.61 -4.26 -2.30
C GLY A 85 4.42 -3.31 -2.54
N LEU A 86 4.13 -2.50 -1.53
CA LEU A 86 3.10 -1.48 -1.49
C LEU A 86 3.62 -0.16 -2.06
N LEU A 87 2.79 0.54 -2.84
CA LEU A 87 3.10 1.82 -3.47
C LEU A 87 4.37 1.75 -4.35
N GLU A 88 5.22 2.78 -4.30
CA GLU A 88 6.36 2.97 -5.19
C GLU A 88 7.72 2.76 -4.47
N LEU A 89 8.81 2.87 -5.22
CA LEU A 89 10.19 2.73 -4.72
C LEU A 89 10.56 1.36 -4.11
N GLY A 90 9.83 0.30 -4.48
CA GLY A 90 10.13 -1.09 -4.12
C GLY A 90 11.58 -1.51 -4.40
N ALA A 91 12.10 -1.20 -5.59
CA ALA A 91 13.47 -1.48 -5.99
C ALA A 91 14.55 -0.76 -5.14
N ARG A 92 14.15 0.20 -4.31
CA ARG A 92 15.01 0.98 -3.40
C ARG A 92 14.76 0.66 -1.92
N GLY A 93 14.05 -0.43 -1.63
CA GLY A 93 13.82 -0.93 -0.26
C GLY A 93 12.59 -0.33 0.44
N PHE A 94 11.71 0.37 -0.27
CA PHE A 94 10.46 0.90 0.28
C PHE A 94 9.28 -0.03 -0.02
N GLY A 95 8.20 0.10 0.76
CA GLY A 95 6.95 -0.62 0.47
C GLY A 95 6.98 -2.12 0.76
N TYR A 96 8.01 -2.65 1.42
CA TYR A 96 8.02 -4.06 1.81
C TYR A 96 6.82 -4.42 2.69
N VAL A 97 6.17 -5.54 2.39
CA VAL A 97 4.98 -6.03 3.11
C VAL A 97 5.23 -7.43 3.66
N ASN A 98 4.76 -7.68 4.87
CA ASN A 98 4.79 -9.00 5.49
C ASN A 98 3.37 -9.43 5.88
N ALA A 99 3.05 -10.71 5.69
CA ALA A 99 1.81 -11.32 6.13
C ALA A 99 1.88 -11.55 7.65
N LYS A 100 0.89 -11.02 8.37
CA LYS A 100 0.81 -11.20 9.83
C LYS A 100 -0.05 -12.40 10.21
N PHE A 101 -1.08 -12.68 9.42
CA PHE A 101 -2.02 -13.78 9.59
C PHE A 101 -2.22 -14.42 8.22
N ILE A 102 -2.07 -15.74 8.13
CA ILE A 102 -2.32 -16.58 6.96
C ILE A 102 -3.43 -17.54 7.35
#